data_AF-J3NA30-F1
#
_entry.id   AF-J3NA30-F1
#
_cell.length_a   1.000
_cell.length_b   1.000
_cell.length_c   1.000
_cell.angle_alpha   90.00
_cell.angle_beta   90.00
_cell.angle_gamma   90.00
#
_symmetry.space_group_name_H-M   'P 1'
#
loop_
_entity.id
_entity.type
_entity.pdbx_description
1 polymer ?
#
loop_
_entity_poly.entity_id
_entity_poly.type
_entity_poly.pdbx_seq_one_letter_code
_entity_poly.pdbx_strand_id
1 'polypeptide(L)' 'MKQRFARMPYMFYKTVTASDTNTHDGFSVPRHTAEDCLPQQHHCQQRSSQELVAKDLHGTALLLVL' A
#
# COMPACT_ATOMS: atom_id res chain seq x y z
N MET A 1 9.18 -1.01 -34.40
CA MET A 1 8.05 -0.53 -33.58
C MET A 1 8.22 -1.03 -32.15
N LYS A 2 8.59 -0.16 -31.21
CA LYS A 2 8.61 -0.51 -29.79
C LYS A 2 7.19 -0.39 -29.27
N GLN A 3 6.49 -1.52 -29.11
CA GLN A 3 5.22 -1.56 -28.41
C GLN A 3 5.48 -1.05 -26.99
N ARG A 4 5.09 0.19 -26.71
CA ARG A 4 4.99 0.69 -25.34
C ARG A 4 3.77 0.00 -24.75
N PHE A 5 3.94 -1.22 -24.25
CA PHE A 5 3.00 -1.76 -23.28
C PHE A 5 2.94 -0.74 -22.15
N ALA A 6 1.81 -0.04 -22.02
CA ALA A 6 1.57 0.77 -20.83
C ALA A 6 1.80 -0.16 -19.64
N ARG A 7 2.84 0.09 -18.83
CA ARG A 7 3.08 -0.69 -17.62
C ARG A 7 1.80 -0.58 -16.81
N MET A 8 1.09 -1.71 -16.66
CA MET A 8 -0.06 -1.76 -15.78
C MET A 8 0.39 -1.25 -14.40
N PRO A 9 -0.35 -0.34 -13.77
CA PRO A 9 0.00 0.11 -12.43
C PRO A 9 -0.01 -1.10 -11.48
N TYR A 10 0.92 -1.12 -10.53
CA TYR A 10 0.86 -2.10 -9.44
C TYR A 10 -0.41 -1.79 -8.62
N MET A 11 -1.30 -2.77 -8.54
CA MET A 11 -2.61 -2.66 -7.88
C MET A 11 -2.90 -3.94 -7.13
N PHE A 12 -3.63 -3.81 -6.03
CA PHE A 12 -4.16 -4.95 -5.29
C PHE A 12 -5.56 -4.65 -4.77
N TYR A 13 -6.26 -5.71 -4.42
CA TYR A 13 -7.51 -5.66 -3.67
C TYR A 13 -7.43 -6.67 -2.53
N LYS A 14 -8.12 -6.38 -1.44
CA LYS A 14 -8.23 -7.27 -0.28
C LYS A 14 -9.66 -7.20 0.26
N THR A 15 -10.18 -8.35 0.66
CA THR A 15 -11.42 -8.43 1.45
C THR A 15 -11.15 -7.93 2.87
N VAL A 16 -11.88 -6.90 3.29
CA VAL A 16 -11.81 -6.34 4.65
C VAL A 16 -12.30 -7.38 5.65
N THR A 17 -11.48 -7.71 6.65
CA THR A 17 -11.86 -8.61 7.75
C THR A 17 -12.27 -7.81 8.98
N ALA A 18 -12.85 -8.48 9.99
CA ALA A 18 -13.23 -7.81 11.25
C ALA A 18 -12.05 -7.10 11.93
N SER A 19 -10.85 -7.69 11.89
CA SER A 19 -9.64 -7.08 12.47
C SER A 19 -9.23 -5.79 11.75
N ASP A 20 -9.44 -5.69 10.44
CA ASP A 20 -9.09 -4.50 9.66
C ASP A 20 -9.92 -3.27 10.04
N THR A 21 -11.10 -3.48 10.63
CA THR A 21 -12.00 -2.41 11.09
C THR A 21 -11.82 -2.07 12.58
N ASN A 22 -10.97 -2.82 13.30
CA ASN A 22 -10.66 -2.53 14.69
C ASN A 22 -9.71 -1.33 14.75
N THR A 23 -10.11 -0.28 15.48
CA THR A 23 -9.31 0.93 15.71
C THR A 23 -7.93 0.65 16.30
N HIS A 24 -7.74 -0.48 16.98
CA HIS A 24 -6.48 -0.86 17.59
C HIS A 24 -5.52 -1.62 16.67
N ASP A 25 -6.03 -2.39 15.71
CA ASP A 25 -5.22 -3.38 14.97
C ASP A 25 -4.84 -2.93 13.55
N GLY A 26 -5.46 -1.85 13.06
CA GLY A 26 -5.16 -1.28 11.74
C GLY A 26 -5.52 -2.20 10.57
N PHE A 27 -5.09 -1.84 9.36
CA PHE A 27 -5.31 -2.63 8.14
C PHE A 27 -4.09 -3.48 7.79
N SER A 28 -4.28 -4.77 7.56
CA SER A 28 -3.19 -5.66 7.14
C SER A 28 -3.04 -5.73 5.62
N VAL A 29 -1.81 -5.66 5.11
CA VAL A 29 -1.50 -5.79 3.68
C VAL A 29 -0.79 -7.13 3.43
N PRO A 30 -1.21 -7.95 2.44
CA PRO A 30 -0.48 -9.18 2.09
C PRO A 30 0.97 -8.89 1.71
N ARG A 31 1.90 -9.77 2.07
CA ARG A 31 3.35 -9.54 1.83
C ARG A 31 3.68 -9.27 0.36
N HIS A 32 3.20 -10.11 -0.55
CA HIS A 32 3.47 -9.97 -1.99
C HIS A 32 2.98 -8.62 -2.51
N THR A 33 1.79 -8.19 -2.07
CA THR A 33 1.24 -6.87 -2.39
C THR A 33 2.13 -5.75 -1.87
N ALA A 34 2.59 -5.85 -0.63
CA ALA A 34 3.44 -4.83 -0.03
C ALA A 34 4.75 -4.66 -0.81
N GLU A 35 5.36 -5.76 -1.24
CA GLU A 35 6.59 -5.77 -2.03
C GLU A 35 6.40 -5.23 -3.45
N ASP A 36 5.24 -5.49 -4.07
CA ASP A 36 4.96 -5.08 -5.45
C ASP A 36 4.39 -3.65 -5.58
N CYS A 37 3.55 -3.23 -4.64
CA CYS A 37 2.74 -2.02 -4.75
C CYS A 37 3.25 -0.83 -3.93
N LEU A 38 4.08 -1.07 -2.92
CA LEU A 38 4.55 -0.01 -2.02
C LEU A 38 5.99 0.39 -2.34
N PRO A 39 6.38 1.64 -2.03
CA PRO A 39 7.77 2.05 -2.07
C PRO A 39 8.64 1.12 -1.21
N GLN A 40 9.80 0.74 -1.73
CA GLN A 40 10.74 -0.11 -1.00
C GLN A 40 11.20 0.58 0.29
N GLN A 41 10.97 -0.07 1.42
CA GLN A 41 11.47 0.38 2.71
C GLN A 41 12.96 0.03 2.87
N HIS A 42 13.73 0.98 3.38
CA HIS A 42 15.09 0.71 3.85
C HIS A 42 15.04 -0.19 5.09
N HIS A 43 15.49 -1.42 4.94
CA HIS A 43 15.39 -2.51 5.92
C HIS A 43 16.43 -2.46 7.05
N CYS A 44 17.01 -1.29 7.33
CA CYS A 44 18.07 -1.14 8.34
C CYS A 44 17.55 -1.04 9.79
N GLN A 45 16.24 -0.98 10.04
CA GLN A 45 15.67 -0.82 11.39
C GLN A 45 14.69 -1.94 11.76
N GLN A 46 14.70 -2.33 13.03
CA GLN A 46 13.90 -3.44 13.60
C GLN A 46 12.37 -3.20 13.55
N ARG A 47 11.93 -1.96 13.30
CA ARG A 47 10.56 -1.59 12.93
C ARG A 47 10.62 -0.46 11.92
N SER A 48 10.76 -0.78 10.65
CA SER A 48 10.63 0.22 9.58
C SER A 48 9.15 0.58 9.45
N SER A 49 8.80 1.80 9.84
CA SER A 49 7.52 2.41 9.47
C SER A 49 7.74 3.46 8.39
N GLN A 50 6.76 3.67 7.52
CA GLN A 50 6.78 4.76 6.55
C GLN A 50 5.42 5.44 6.42
N GLU A 51 5.45 6.76 6.26
CA GLU A 51 4.28 7.54 5.91
C GLU A 51 4.07 7.51 4.39
N LEU A 52 2.86 7.14 3.98
CA LEU A 52 2.42 7.14 2.60
C LEU A 52 1.28 8.14 2.43
N VAL A 53 1.33 8.91 1.34
CA VAL A 53 0.22 9.77 0.93
C VAL A 53 -0.49 9.10 -0.23
N ALA A 54 -1.73 8.70 0.00
CA ALA A 54 -2.63 8.21 -1.05
C ALA A 54 -3.63 9.32 -1.43
N LYS A 55 -4.13 9.28 -2.66
CA LYS A 55 -5.26 10.12 -3.09
C LYS A 55 -6.45 9.24 -3.37
N ASP A 56 -7.60 9.57 -2.78
CA ASP A 56 -8.85 8.87 -3.07
C ASP A 56 -9.42 9.28 -4.45
N LEU A 57 -10.56 8.70 -4.81
CA LEU A 57 -11.25 8.99 -6.07
C LEU A 57 -11.78 10.43 -6.19
N HIS A 58 -11.92 11.13 -5.06
CA HIS A 58 -12.37 12.52 -4.99
C HIS A 58 -11.19 13.51 -4.94
N GLY A 59 -9.94 13.02 -4.99
CA GLY A 59 -8.73 13.83 -4.93
C GLY A 59 -8.31 14.21 -3.50
N THR A 60 -8.95 13.67 -2.47
CA THR A 60 -8.58 13.89 -1.07
C THR A 60 -7.31 13.13 -0.75
N ALA A 61 -6.34 13.81 -0.15
CA ALA A 61 -5.10 13.18 0.31
C ALA A 61 -5.34 12.50 1.67
N LEU A 62 -4.98 11.22 1.76
CA LEU A 62 -5.03 10.41 2.97
C LEU A 62 -3.61 10.05 3.38
N LEU A 63 -3.28 10.27 4.65
CA LEU A 63 -2.02 9.85 5.25
C LEU A 63 -2.20 8.43 5.81
N LEU A 64 -1.42 7.50 5.28
CA LEU A 64 -1.36 6.11 5.71
C LEU A 64 -0.02 5.88 6.41
N VAL A 65 -0.04 5.20 7.55
CA VAL A 65 1.17 4.79 8.26
C VAL A 65 1.26 3.28 8.14
N LEU A 66 2.34 2.80 7.52
CA LEU A 66 2.68 1.38 7.41
C LEU A 66 3.83 1.04 8.35
#